data_AF-A0A2J8A7I1-F1
#
_entry.id   AF-A0A2J8A7I1-F1
#
_cell.length_a   1.000
_cell.length_b   1.000
_cell.length_c   1.000
_cell.angle_alpha   90.00
_cell.angle_beta   90.00
_cell.angle_gamma   90.00
#
_symmetry.space_group_name_H-M   'P 1'
#
loop_
_entity.id
_entity.type
_entity.pdbx_description
1 polymer ?
#
loop_
_entity_poly.entity_id
_entity_poly.type
_entity_poly.pdbx_seq_one_letter_code
_entity_poly.pdbx_strand_id
1 'polypeptide(L)' 'MSVTDKRIVVYPQYIDVEKTVAEGRRLPKDKACGEPFVDEMHDCCKLLNLESVIE' A
#
# COMPACT_ATOMS: atom_id res chain seq x y z
N MET A 1 -1.23 21.46 21.34
CA MET A 1 -0.91 20.02 21.23
C MET A 1 -0.79 19.72 19.75
N SER A 2 0.40 19.47 19.23
CA SER A 2 0.57 19.07 17.83
C SER A 2 -0.06 17.69 17.66
N VAL A 3 -1.13 17.59 16.87
CA VAL A 3 -1.69 16.31 16.46
C VAL A 3 -0.67 15.66 15.55
N THR A 4 0.09 14.70 16.07
CA THR A 4 0.92 13.84 15.23
C THR A 4 -0.02 13.04 14.35
N ASP A 5 0.15 13.13 13.02
CA ASP A 5 -0.60 12.30 12.08
C ASP A 5 -0.31 10.82 12.36
N LYS A 6 -1.38 10.02 12.49
CA LYS A 6 -1.34 8.60 12.86
C LYS A 6 -1.77 7.69 11.70
N ARG A 7 -1.90 8.22 10.48
CA ARG A 7 -2.24 7.41 9.30
C ARG A 7 -1.17 6.34 9.05
N ILE A 8 -1.61 5.20 8.54
CA ILE A 8 -0.73 4.12 8.13
C ILE A 8 -0.24 4.43 6.71
N VAL A 9 1.08 4.36 6.53
CA VAL A 9 1.70 4.53 5.20
C VAL A 9 1.86 3.17 4.54
N VAL A 10 1.38 3.05 3.31
CA VAL A 10 1.51 1.83 2.50
C VAL A 10 2.16 2.18 1.17
N TYR A 11 3.35 1.63 0.93
CA TYR A 11 4.04 1.78 -0.36
C TYR A 11 3.67 0.64 -1.31
N PRO A 12 3.64 0.88 -2.64
CA PRO A 12 3.34 -0.17 -3.62
C PRO A 12 4.23 -1.42 -3.48
N GLN A 13 5.52 -1.23 -3.21
CA GLN A 13 6.49 -2.31 -3.04
C GLN A 13 6.12 -3.28 -1.92
N TYR A 14 5.27 -2.89 -0.97
CA TYR A 14 4.87 -3.77 0.13
C TYR A 14 3.99 -4.92 -0.36
N ILE A 15 3.24 -4.71 -1.43
CA ILE A 15 2.30 -5.68 -2.00
C ILE A 15 2.72 -6.17 -3.41
N ASP A 16 3.86 -5.71 -3.93
CA ASP A 16 4.39 -6.09 -5.23
C ASP A 16 5.00 -7.51 -5.21
N VAL A 17 4.49 -8.40 -6.04
CA VAL A 17 4.93 -9.80 -6.15
C VAL A 17 6.35 -9.93 -6.72
N GLU A 18 6.76 -8.98 -7.56
CA GLU A 18 8.07 -8.96 -8.22
C GLU A 18 9.20 -8.54 -7.25
N LYS A 19 8.85 -7.92 -6.13
CA LYS A 19 9.83 -7.54 -5.09
C LYS A 19 10.15 -8.68 -4.15
N THR A 20 11.41 -8.77 -3.78
CA THR A 20 11.87 -9.61 -2.67
C THR A 20 11.54 -8.94 -1.31
N VAL A 21 11.71 -9.71 -0.22
CA VAL A 21 11.55 -9.16 1.14
C VAL A 21 12.57 -8.07 1.42
N ALA A 22 13.80 -8.21 0.91
CA ALA A 22 14.86 -7.21 1.06
C ALA A 22 14.55 -5.91 0.28
N GLU A 23 13.87 -6.01 -0.86
CA GLU A 23 13.41 -4.86 -1.65
C GLU A 23 12.11 -4.24 -1.13
N GLY A 24 11.54 -4.77 -0.03
CA GLY A 24 10.45 -4.14 0.70
C GLY A 24 9.13 -4.91 0.71
N ARG A 25 9.00 -6.05 0.02
CA ARG A 25 7.75 -6.82 0.03
C ARG A 25 7.40 -7.28 1.44
N ARG A 26 6.15 -7.04 1.85
CA ARG A 26 5.61 -7.40 3.18
C ARG A 26 4.62 -8.55 3.15
N LEU A 27 4.11 -8.92 1.97
CA LEU A 27 3.19 -10.04 1.78
C LEU A 27 3.88 -11.33 1.28
N PRO A 28 3.29 -12.52 1.54
CA PRO A 28 3.59 -13.74 0.81
C PRO A 28 3.34 -13.59 -0.70
N LYS A 29 4.11 -14.31 -1.53
CA LYS A 29 4.02 -14.19 -3.00
C LYS A 29 2.64 -14.53 -3.55
N ASP A 30 1.97 -15.53 -2.98
CA ASP A 30 0.64 -15.99 -3.36
C ASP A 30 -0.48 -14.98 -3.06
N LYS A 31 -0.20 -13.96 -2.24
CA LYS A 31 -1.15 -12.90 -1.86
C LYS A 31 -0.74 -11.51 -2.34
N ALA A 32 0.40 -11.40 -3.00
CA ALA A 32 0.90 -10.18 -3.58
C ALA A 32 0.29 -9.96 -4.99
N CYS A 33 0.28 -8.74 -5.47
CA CYS A 33 -0.20 -8.39 -6.81
C CYS A 33 0.97 -8.05 -7.74
N GLY A 34 0.76 -8.24 -9.05
CA GLY A 34 1.68 -7.74 -10.06
C GLY A 34 1.52 -6.24 -10.24
N GLU A 35 2.64 -5.50 -10.27
CA GLU A 35 2.71 -4.09 -10.66
C GLU A 35 1.68 -3.16 -9.94
N PRO A 36 1.73 -3.05 -8.59
CA PRO A 36 0.83 -2.13 -7.89
C PRO A 36 1.11 -0.66 -8.24
N PHE A 37 0.07 0.08 -8.64
CA PHE A 37 0.11 1.53 -8.83
C PHE A 37 -0.64 2.27 -7.71
N VAL A 38 -0.12 3.44 -7.30
CA VAL A 38 -0.67 4.20 -6.16
C VAL A 38 -2.12 4.62 -6.41
N ASP A 39 -2.47 4.97 -7.65
CA ASP A 39 -3.83 5.34 -8.02
C ASP A 39 -4.82 4.16 -7.87
N GLU A 40 -4.43 2.97 -8.33
CA GLU A 40 -5.25 1.75 -8.19
C GLU A 40 -5.41 1.34 -6.73
N MET A 41 -4.33 1.46 -5.94
CA MET A 41 -4.38 1.22 -4.50
C MET A 41 -5.34 2.19 -3.80
N HIS A 42 -5.30 3.47 -4.17
CA HIS A 42 -6.22 4.48 -3.65
C HIS A 42 -7.67 4.20 -4.07
N ASP A 43 -7.90 3.78 -5.30
CA ASP A 43 -9.24 3.43 -5.78
C ASP A 43 -9.80 2.19 -5.06
N CYS A 44 -8.94 1.21 -4.73
CA CYS A 44 -9.31 0.10 -3.84
C CYS A 44 -9.72 0.60 -2.43
N CYS A 45 -9.00 1.57 -1.86
CA CYS A 45 -9.38 2.18 -0.58
C CYS A 45 -10.74 2.87 -0.68
N LYS A 46 -11.00 3.65 -1.73
CA LYS A 46 -12.32 4.29 -1.97
C LYS A 46 -13.43 3.25 -2.09
N LEU A 47 -13.22 2.18 -2.87
CA LEU A 47 -14.19 1.10 -3.06
C LEU A 47 -14.59 0.46 -1.72
N LEU A 48 -13.63 0.32 -0.80
CA LEU A 48 -13.83 -0.22 0.54
C LEU A 48 -14.29 0.83 1.57
N ASN A 49 -14.53 2.07 1.15
CA ASN A 49 -14.87 3.21 2.03
C ASN A 49 -13.82 3.48 3.13
N LEU A 50 -12.53 3.30 2.80
CA LEU A 50 -11.42 3.66 3.67
C LEU A 50 -10.95 5.09 3.36
N GLU A 51 -10.74 5.90 4.39
CA GLU A 51 -10.14 7.23 4.24
C GLU A 51 -8.66 7.07 3.85
N SER A 52 -8.29 7.61 2.69
CA SER A 52 -6.93 7.57 2.15
C SER A 52 -6.56 8.86 1.45
N VAL A 53 -5.26 9.14 1.39
CA VAL A 53 -4.67 10.27 0.66
C VAL A 53 -3.44 9.76 -0.08
N ILE A 54 -3.22 10.24 -1.30
CA ILE A 54 -1.98 10.04 -2.06
C ILE A 54 -1.00 11.15 -1.68
N GLU A 55 0.25 10.81 -1.38
CA GLU A 55 1.34 11.72 -1.03
C GLU A 55 2.53 11.59 -1.99
#